data_AF-A0A7C1B852-F1
#
_entry.id   AF-A0A7C1B852-F1
#
_cell.length_a   1.000
_cell.length_b   1.000
_cell.length_c   1.000
_cell.angle_alpha   90.00
_cell.angle_beta   90.00
_cell.angle_gamma   90.00
#
_symmetry.space_group_name_H-M   'P 1'
#
loop_
_entity.id
_entity.type
_entity.pdbx_description
1 polymer ?
#
loop_
_entity_poly.entity_id
_entity_poly.type
_entity_poly.pdbx_seq_one_letter_code
_entity_poly.pdbx_strand_id
1 'polypeptide(L)'
;MASLRFIEDRGFGSDISSGMGQFKLSIVTDSELINEPERDAGSFVTLSLYSPEDFDSFDKKRCWYELMKIRGRCGDGFMKKSIWVFKEGSTFLIHDQKICGKVVYVRKNPDVVEYGVAFPVRMVEP
;
A
#
# COMPACT_ATOMS: atom_id res chain seq x y z
N MET A 1 -7.17 -1.16 17.45
CA MET A 1 -7.46 0.20 17.96
C MET A 1 -6.33 0.78 18.80
N ALA A 2 -5.70 0.03 19.71
CA ALA A 2 -4.59 0.53 20.53
C ALA A 2 -3.44 1.15 19.70
N SER A 3 -3.03 0.51 18.59
CA SER A 3 -1.95 1.01 17.74
C SER A 3 -2.24 2.37 17.09
N LEU A 4 -3.49 2.64 16.66
CA LEU A 4 -3.83 3.91 16.03
C LEU A 4 -3.83 5.07 17.04
N ARG A 5 -4.40 4.83 18.24
CA ARG A 5 -4.34 5.80 19.34
C ARG A 5 -2.91 6.07 19.82
N PHE A 6 -2.07 5.05 19.84
CA PHE A 6 -0.65 5.22 20.15
C PHE A 6 0.09 6.11 19.14
N ILE A 7 -0.25 5.99 17.84
CA ILE A 7 0.34 6.84 16.79
C ILE A 7 -0.22 8.27 16.87
N GLU A 8 -1.50 8.44 17.24
CA GLU A 8 -2.10 9.75 17.53
C GLU A 8 -1.29 10.52 18.59
N ASP A 9 -0.92 9.86 19.69
CA ASP A 9 -0.13 10.47 20.76
C ASP A 9 1.34 10.74 20.36
N ARG A 10 1.93 9.85 19.55
CA ARG A 10 3.35 9.92 19.14
C ARG A 10 3.61 10.88 17.98
N GLY A 11 2.60 11.08 17.13
CA GLY A 11 2.76 11.66 15.80
C GLY A 11 3.36 10.67 14.78
N PHE A 12 3.29 11.06 13.51
CA PHE A 12 3.76 10.24 12.37
C PHE A 12 4.63 11.07 11.41
N GLY A 13 5.70 10.45 10.88
CA GLY A 13 6.63 11.07 9.91
C GLY A 13 8.06 11.25 10.43
N SER A 14 8.93 11.82 9.60
CA SER A 14 10.37 12.00 9.92
C SER A 14 10.64 13.11 10.93
N ASP A 15 9.81 14.15 10.94
CA ASP A 15 10.07 15.39 11.70
C ASP A 15 9.27 15.48 13.01
N ILE A 16 8.87 14.33 13.56
CA ILE A 16 8.09 14.26 14.81
C ILE A 16 8.81 14.92 16.00
N SER A 17 10.14 14.83 16.06
CA SER A 17 10.94 15.47 17.11
C SER A 17 10.96 16.99 17.04
N SER A 18 10.62 17.55 15.87
CA SER A 18 10.53 18.99 15.63
C SER A 18 9.10 19.53 15.85
N GLY A 19 8.19 18.69 16.39
CA GLY A 19 6.79 19.05 16.66
C GLY A 19 5.82 18.79 15.50
N MET A 20 6.27 18.19 14.39
CA MET A 20 5.44 17.91 13.22
C MET A 20 4.70 16.56 13.34
N GLY A 21 3.71 16.33 12.48
CA GLY A 21 3.08 15.01 12.35
C GLY A 21 2.03 14.66 13.42
N GLN A 22 1.63 15.62 14.24
CA GLN A 22 0.52 15.48 15.18
C GLN A 22 -0.82 15.47 14.45
N PHE A 23 -1.75 14.62 14.89
CA PHE A 23 -3.09 14.53 14.33
C PHE A 23 -4.07 14.11 15.43
N LYS A 24 -5.38 14.16 15.12
CA LYS A 24 -6.43 13.58 15.98
C LYS A 24 -7.20 12.53 15.19
N LEU A 25 -7.45 11.40 15.82
CA LEU A 25 -8.16 10.28 15.21
C LEU A 25 -9.67 10.50 15.32
N SER A 26 -10.33 10.68 14.18
CA SER A 26 -11.77 10.53 14.04
C SER A 26 -12.05 9.22 13.29
N ILE A 27 -12.93 8.40 13.84
CA ILE A 27 -13.34 7.15 13.20
C ILE A 27 -14.75 7.37 12.66
N VAL A 28 -14.88 7.25 11.34
CA VAL A 28 -16.17 7.21 10.66
C VAL A 28 -16.34 5.77 10.16
N THR A 29 -17.35 5.09 10.71
CA THR A 29 -17.80 3.78 10.22
C THR A 29 -18.97 4.02 9.29
N ASP A 30 -18.68 4.56 8.10
CA ASP A 30 -19.67 4.62 7.04
C ASP A 30 -19.35 3.52 6.02
N SER A 31 -20.31 2.62 5.80
CA SER A 31 -20.15 1.48 4.89
C SER A 31 -20.19 1.89 3.41
N GLU A 32 -20.47 3.15 3.10
CA GLU A 32 -20.75 3.65 1.74
C GLU A 32 -19.61 4.47 1.10
N LEU A 33 -18.42 4.53 1.72
CA LEU A 33 -17.33 5.38 1.20
C LEU A 33 -16.77 4.91 -0.16
N ILE A 34 -16.87 3.62 -0.48
CA ILE A 34 -16.36 3.05 -1.73
C ILE A 34 -17.46 2.18 -2.35
N ASN A 35 -18.06 2.66 -3.44
CA ASN A 35 -19.06 1.93 -4.21
C ASN A 35 -18.38 1.22 -5.38
N GLU A 36 -18.13 -0.08 -5.23
CA GLU A 36 -17.63 -0.91 -6.31
C GLU A 36 -18.76 -1.30 -7.28
N PRO A 37 -18.51 -1.36 -8.59
CA PRO A 37 -19.49 -1.83 -9.56
C PRO A 37 -19.86 -3.31 -9.30
N GLU A 38 -21.17 -3.60 -9.28
CA GLU A 38 -21.70 -4.95 -9.05
C GLU A 38 -21.47 -5.91 -10.25
N ARG A 39 -21.32 -5.36 -11.46
CA ARG A 39 -21.14 -6.09 -12.73
C ARG A 39 -20.10 -5.39 -13.62
N ASP A 40 -19.52 -6.13 -14.56
CA ASP A 40 -18.61 -5.61 -15.60
C ASP A 40 -17.29 -4.98 -15.10
N ALA A 41 -16.84 -5.36 -13.91
CA ALA A 41 -15.51 -5.01 -13.42
C ALA A 41 -14.45 -5.92 -14.04
N GLY A 42 -13.92 -5.53 -15.21
CA GLY A 42 -12.78 -6.20 -15.85
C GLY A 42 -11.44 -5.82 -15.23
N SER A 43 -11.40 -4.75 -14.43
CA SER A 43 -10.17 -4.19 -13.86
C SER A 43 -10.36 -3.69 -12.42
N PHE A 44 -9.25 -3.46 -11.75
CA PHE A 44 -9.21 -2.86 -10.42
C PHE A 44 -8.10 -1.80 -10.35
N VAL A 45 -8.30 -0.84 -9.44
CA VAL A 45 -7.28 0.12 -9.02
C VAL A 45 -6.82 -0.24 -7.60
N THR A 46 -5.52 -0.14 -7.32
CA THR A 46 -5.00 -0.31 -5.95
C THR A 46 -4.98 1.02 -5.19
N LEU A 47 -5.56 1.05 -3.99
CA LEU A 47 -5.49 2.20 -3.07
C LEU A 47 -4.34 2.10 -2.07
N SER A 48 -3.53 1.05 -2.16
CA SER A 48 -2.29 0.89 -1.39
C SER A 48 -1.11 0.59 -2.32
N LEU A 49 0.11 0.76 -1.80
CA LEU A 49 1.30 0.22 -2.44
C LEU A 49 1.17 -1.30 -2.62
N TYR A 50 1.49 -1.77 -3.83
CA TYR A 50 1.33 -3.17 -4.20
C TYR A 50 2.67 -3.79 -4.61
N SER A 51 3.10 -4.81 -3.87
CA SER A 51 4.23 -5.67 -4.22
C SER A 51 3.68 -7.05 -4.61
N PRO A 52 3.58 -7.38 -5.90
CA PRO A 52 3.12 -8.69 -6.33
C PRO A 52 4.18 -9.77 -6.04
N GLU A 53 3.77 -11.04 -6.12
CA GLU A 53 4.75 -12.13 -6.10
C GLU A 53 5.66 -12.10 -7.33
N ASP A 54 5.07 -11.82 -8.49
CA ASP A 54 5.74 -11.68 -9.78
C ASP A 54 5.35 -10.35 -10.45
N PHE A 55 6.33 -9.58 -10.90
CA PHE A 55 6.09 -8.30 -11.58
C PHE A 55 5.73 -8.47 -13.06
N ASP A 56 6.05 -9.62 -13.64
CA ASP A 56 5.81 -9.91 -15.05
C ASP A 56 4.49 -10.64 -15.30
N SER A 57 3.72 -10.94 -14.24
CA SER A 57 2.42 -11.60 -14.34
C SER A 57 1.30 -10.75 -14.92
N PHE A 58 1.54 -9.46 -15.18
CA PHE A 58 0.54 -8.52 -15.68
C PHE A 58 0.73 -8.21 -17.16
N ASP A 59 -0.38 -8.10 -17.90
CA ASP A 59 -0.34 -7.59 -19.26
C ASP A 59 -0.04 -6.08 -19.25
N LYS A 60 1.24 -5.74 -19.46
CA LYS A 60 1.75 -4.35 -19.49
C LYS A 60 1.06 -3.48 -20.55
N LYS A 61 0.37 -4.05 -21.53
CA LYS A 61 -0.40 -3.28 -22.54
C LYS A 61 -1.78 -2.87 -22.06
N ARG A 62 -2.30 -3.51 -21.01
CA ARG A 62 -3.66 -3.30 -20.47
C ARG A 62 -3.66 -2.83 -19.02
N CYS A 63 -2.49 -2.55 -18.45
CA CYS A 63 -2.32 -2.02 -17.10
C CYS A 63 -1.74 -0.61 -17.16
N TRP A 64 -2.22 0.30 -16.31
CA TRP A 64 -1.65 1.63 -16.14
C TRP A 64 -1.02 1.71 -14.76
N TYR A 65 0.30 1.90 -14.68
CA TYR A 65 0.97 1.84 -13.39
C TYR A 65 2.15 2.81 -13.29
N GLU A 66 2.48 3.18 -12.06
CA GLU A 66 3.73 3.85 -11.71
C GLU A 66 4.52 2.93 -10.77
N LEU A 67 5.78 2.66 -11.11
CA LEU A 67 6.69 1.94 -10.21
C LEU A 67 7.37 2.91 -9.25
N MET A 68 7.31 2.58 -7.97
CA MET A 68 8.00 3.28 -6.91
C MET A 68 9.07 2.38 -6.27
N LYS A 69 10.23 2.96 -5.95
CA LYS A 69 11.27 2.30 -5.17
C LYS A 69 11.21 2.76 -3.72
N ILE A 70 10.89 1.85 -2.80
CA ILE A 70 11.00 2.10 -1.37
C ILE A 70 12.44 1.86 -0.94
N ARG A 71 13.05 2.88 -0.33
CA ARG A 71 14.41 2.84 0.21
C ARG A 71 14.51 3.75 1.43
N GLY A 72 15.46 3.49 2.32
CA GLY A 72 15.72 4.36 3.45
C GLY A 72 16.53 3.69 4.54
N ARG A 73 16.62 4.37 5.69
CA ARG A 73 17.22 3.84 6.91
C ARG A 73 16.14 3.30 7.83
N CYS A 74 16.51 2.29 8.61
CA CYS A 74 15.76 1.82 9.77
C CYS A 74 15.89 2.82 10.93
N GLY A 75 15.07 2.67 11.97
CA GLY A 75 15.11 3.55 13.15
C GLY A 75 16.44 3.53 13.91
N ASP A 76 17.25 2.49 13.75
CA ASP A 76 18.61 2.38 14.30
C ASP A 76 19.71 2.88 13.32
N GLY A 77 19.33 3.49 12.20
CA GLY A 77 20.24 4.13 11.24
C GLY A 77 20.79 3.22 10.13
N PHE A 78 20.62 1.89 10.22
CA PHE A 78 21.08 0.98 9.17
C PHE A 78 20.23 1.06 7.90
N MET A 79 20.84 0.85 6.73
CA MET A 79 20.10 0.83 5.46
C MET A 79 19.25 -0.44 5.32
N LYS A 80 17.98 -0.28 4.96
CA LYS A 80 17.09 -1.41 4.63
C LYS A 80 17.24 -1.81 3.17
N LYS A 81 16.97 -3.09 2.86
CA LYS A 81 16.88 -3.58 1.47
C LYS A 81 15.84 -2.74 0.72
N SER A 82 16.20 -2.22 -0.46
CA SER A 82 15.25 -1.52 -1.30
C SER A 82 14.33 -2.49 -2.04
N ILE A 83 13.06 -2.13 -2.17
CA ILE A 83 12.07 -2.91 -2.92
C ILE A 83 11.38 -2.05 -3.97
N TRP A 84 10.91 -2.69 -5.02
CA TRP A 84 10.00 -2.08 -5.99
C TRP A 84 8.57 -2.42 -5.61
N VAL A 85 7.67 -1.47 -5.82
CA VAL A 85 6.22 -1.60 -5.63
C VAL A 85 5.51 -0.81 -6.71
N PHE A 86 4.27 -1.19 -7.02
CA PHE A 86 3.35 -0.33 -7.74
C PHE A 86 2.75 0.70 -6.79
N LYS A 87 2.64 1.94 -7.25
CA LYS A 87 2.07 3.06 -6.50
C LYS A 87 0.54 2.98 -6.45
N GLU A 88 -0.06 3.64 -5.46
CA GLU A 88 -1.49 3.88 -5.40
C GLU A 88 -1.99 4.50 -6.71
N GLY A 89 -3.19 4.10 -7.15
CA GLY A 89 -3.77 4.52 -8.43
C GLY A 89 -3.36 3.66 -9.62
N SER A 90 -2.43 2.70 -9.45
CA SER A 90 -2.12 1.73 -10.51
C SER A 90 -3.31 0.80 -10.78
N THR A 91 -3.57 0.50 -12.04
CA THR A 91 -4.68 -0.31 -12.52
C THR A 91 -4.21 -1.62 -13.16
N PHE A 92 -4.97 -2.68 -12.90
CA PHE A 92 -4.69 -4.02 -13.40
C PHE A 92 -5.99 -4.73 -13.78
N LEU A 93 -5.89 -5.69 -14.70
CA LEU A 93 -7.00 -6.56 -15.04
C LEU A 93 -7.26 -7.58 -13.94
N ILE A 94 -8.56 -7.85 -13.69
CA ILE A 94 -9.00 -8.90 -12.79
C ILE A 94 -8.86 -10.22 -13.54
N HIS A 95 -7.84 -10.98 -13.17
CA HIS A 95 -7.68 -12.37 -13.59
C HIS A 95 -8.18 -13.28 -12.46
N ASP A 96 -8.48 -14.55 -12.74
CA ASP A 96 -8.85 -15.57 -11.73
C ASP A 96 -7.77 -15.82 -10.64
N GLN A 97 -6.62 -15.14 -10.74
CA GLN A 97 -5.59 -15.15 -9.71
C GLN A 97 -6.03 -14.31 -8.51
N LYS A 98 -5.87 -14.86 -7.30
CA LYS A 98 -6.03 -14.10 -6.07
C LYS A 98 -5.10 -12.89 -6.10
N ILE A 99 -5.67 -11.69 -6.27
CA ILE A 99 -4.97 -10.43 -6.11
C ILE A 99 -4.51 -10.36 -4.65
N CYS A 100 -3.27 -10.72 -4.42
CA CYS A 100 -2.66 -10.76 -3.10
C CYS A 100 -1.24 -10.23 -3.25
N GLY A 101 -0.98 -9.06 -2.68
CA GLY A 101 0.39 -8.59 -2.52
C GLY A 101 1.04 -9.24 -1.32
N LYS A 102 2.31 -8.90 -1.09
CA LYS A 102 3.08 -9.47 0.02
C LYS A 102 3.62 -8.43 0.99
N VAL A 103 3.82 -8.86 2.22
CA VAL A 103 4.66 -8.16 3.20
C VAL A 103 6.10 -8.62 2.98
N VAL A 104 7.00 -7.67 2.72
CA VAL A 104 8.41 -7.97 2.41
C VAL A 104 9.28 -7.68 3.61
N TYR A 105 9.99 -8.69 4.12
CA TYR A 105 11.06 -8.49 5.09
C TYR A 105 12.27 -7.85 4.40
N VAL A 106 12.56 -6.61 4.75
CA VAL A 106 13.66 -5.81 4.19
C VAL A 106 14.90 -5.79 5.07
N ARG A 107 14.78 -6.29 6.31
CA ARG A 107 15.89 -6.58 7.23
C ARG A 107 15.46 -7.61 8.26
N LYS A 108 16.43 -8.40 8.74
CA LYS A 108 16.32 -9.26 9.92
C LYS A 108 17.17 -8.68 11.04
N ASN A 109 16.74 -8.83 12.30
CA ASN A 109 17.43 -8.35 13.51
C ASN A 109 17.73 -6.83 13.54
N PRO A 110 16.76 -5.98 13.94
CA PRO A 110 15.36 -6.30 14.17
C PRO A 110 14.63 -6.57 12.84
N ASP A 111 13.49 -7.24 12.92
CA ASP A 111 12.65 -7.43 11.74
C ASP A 111 12.07 -6.10 11.29
N VAL A 112 12.33 -5.76 10.03
CA VAL A 112 11.77 -4.59 9.38
C VAL A 112 11.06 -5.05 8.13
N VAL A 113 9.80 -4.64 8.01
CA VAL A 113 8.92 -5.03 6.92
C VAL A 113 8.45 -3.83 6.13
N GLU A 114 8.20 -4.05 4.85
CA GLU A 114 7.43 -3.16 3.99
C GLU A 114 6.09 -3.82 3.69
N TYR A 115 5.01 -3.07 3.86
CA TYR A 115 3.67 -3.54 3.54
C TYR A 115 3.41 -3.31 2.05
N GLY A 116 3.16 -4.39 1.31
CA GLY A 116 2.88 -4.35 -0.13
C GLY A 116 1.62 -5.12 -0.51
N VAL A 117 0.68 -5.32 0.42
CA VAL A 117 -0.59 -5.97 0.13
C VAL A 117 -1.54 -4.96 -0.51
N ALA A 118 -2.05 -5.30 -1.69
CA ALA A 118 -2.98 -4.45 -2.44
C ALA A 118 -4.29 -4.22 -1.67
N PHE A 119 -4.84 -3.02 -1.81
CA PHE A 119 -6.22 -2.69 -1.51
C PHE A 119 -6.95 -2.51 -2.84
N PRO A 120 -7.46 -3.58 -3.47
CA PRO A 120 -8.07 -3.51 -4.78
C PRO A 120 -9.48 -2.93 -4.68
N VAL A 121 -9.80 -1.98 -5.54
CA VAL A 121 -11.16 -1.46 -5.76
C VAL A 121 -11.54 -1.71 -7.20
N ARG A 122 -12.64 -2.44 -7.42
CA ARG A 122 -13.14 -2.75 -8.76
C ARG A 122 -13.54 -1.48 -9.50
N MET A 123 -13.27 -1.46 -10.80
CA MET A 123 -13.66 -0.38 -11.70
C MET A 123 -14.18 -0.95 -13.02
N VAL A 124 -15.11 -0.20 -13.65
CA VAL A 124 -15.55 -0.48 -15.02
C VAL A 124 -14.45 0.03 -15.95
N GLU A 125 -14.10 -0.75 -16.97
CA GLU A 125 -13.15 -0.28 -18.00
C GLU A 125 -13.71 0.98 -18.69
N PRO A 126 -12.90 2.03 -18.89
CA PRO A 126 -13.31 3.22 -19.65
C PRO A 126 -13.51 2.92 -21.14
#